data_AF-A0A3C1WA51-F1
#
_entry.id   AF-A0A3C1WA51-F1
#
_cell.length_a   1.000
_cell.length_b   1.000
_cell.length_c   1.000
_cell.angle_alpha   90.00
_cell.angle_beta   90.00
_cell.angle_gamma   90.00
#
_symmetry.space_group_name_H-M   'P 1'
#
loop_
_entity.id
_entity.type
_entity.pdbx_description
1 polymer ?
#
loop_
_entity_poly.entity_id
_entity_poly.type
_entity_poly.pdbx_seq_one_letter_code
_entity_poly.pdbx_strand_id
1 'polypeptide(L)' 'HWQEEQRTVQSFYAIPYDIPRGSAAAYFPEANPLVPIDSTALESNTPTSKAVEISVQASSR' A
#
# COMPACT_ATOMS: atom_id res chain seq x y z
N HIS A 1 -0.45 5.01 -4.80
CA HIS A 1 -0.79 6.07 -5.77
C HIS A 1 -2.25 6.42 -5.60
N TRP A 2 -2.59 7.70 -5.47
CA TRP A 2 -3.98 8.13 -5.42
C TRP A 2 -4.09 9.54 -5.98
N GLN A 3 -4.85 9.70 -7.06
CA GLN A 3 -4.94 10.96 -7.82
C GLN A 3 -3.53 11.45 -8.21
N GLU A 4 -3.09 12.60 -7.71
CA GLU A 4 -1.76 13.19 -7.98
C GLU A 4 -0.78 13.00 -6.82
N GLU A 5 -1.22 12.32 -5.75
CA GLU A 5 -0.42 12.15 -4.54
C GLU A 5 0.34 10.82 -4.53
N GLN A 6 1.63 10.91 -4.21
CA GLN A 6 2.50 9.78 -3.98
C GLN A 6 2.93 9.74 -2.51
N ARG A 7 2.70 8.58 -1.89
CA ARG A 7 3.13 8.26 -0.53
C ARG A 7 4.18 7.15 -0.64
N THR A 8 5.25 7.27 0.14
CA THR A 8 6.36 6.32 0.09
C THR A 8 6.70 5.86 1.49
N VAL A 9 6.94 4.56 1.64
CA VAL A 9 7.52 3.95 2.83
C VAL A 9 8.80 3.21 2.43
N GLN A 10 9.74 3.07 3.36
CA GLN A 10 11.06 2.49 3.12
C GLN A 10 11.37 1.43 4.18
N SER A 11 12.51 0.73 4.02
CA SER A 11 13.01 -0.27 4.97
C SER A 11 12.14 -1.53 5.07
N PHE A 12 11.65 -2.04 3.94
CA PHE A 12 10.93 -3.30 3.84
C PHE A 12 11.81 -4.39 3.25
N TYR A 13 11.63 -5.62 3.74
CA TYR A 13 12.08 -6.82 3.04
C TYR A 13 11.02 -7.28 2.05
N ALA A 14 11.36 -7.36 0.77
CA ALA A 14 10.52 -7.98 -0.24
C ALA A 14 10.77 -9.49 -0.24
N ILE A 15 9.81 -10.25 0.30
CA ILE A 15 9.89 -11.71 0.41
C ILE A 15 8.90 -12.33 -0.58
N PRO A 16 9.32 -13.27 -1.45
CA PRO A 16 8.39 -13.95 -2.34
C PRO A 16 7.40 -14.80 -1.54
N TYR A 17 6.13 -14.74 -1.93
CA TYR A 17 5.05 -15.52 -1.34
C TYR A 17 4.14 -16.06 -2.44
N ASP A 18 3.47 -17.17 -2.18
CA ASP A 18 2.48 -17.73 -3.09
C ASP A 18 1.16 -16.92 -2.99
N ILE A 19 1.14 -15.77 -3.68
CA ILE A 19 -0.03 -14.89 -3.84
C ILE A 19 -0.22 -14.55 -5.32
N PRO A 20 -1.42 -14.09 -5.74
CA PRO A 20 -1.66 -13.71 -7.12
C PRO A 20 -0.62 -12.73 -7.67
N ARG A 21 -0.17 -12.99 -8.90
CA ARG A 21 0.81 -12.14 -9.59
C ARG A 21 0.31 -10.69 -9.62
N GLY A 22 1.21 -9.75 -9.32
CA GLY A 22 0.90 -8.32 -9.27
C GLY A 22 0.27 -7.86 -7.94
N SER A 23 0.03 -8.77 -7.01
CA SER A 23 -0.36 -8.42 -5.64
C SER A 23 0.86 -8.35 -4.72
N ALA A 24 0.74 -7.55 -3.67
CA ALA A 24 1.67 -7.49 -2.56
C ALA A 24 0.89 -7.43 -1.25
N ALA A 25 1.47 -7.94 -0.18
CA ALA A 25 0.96 -7.81 1.18
C ALA A 25 2.05 -7.22 2.07
N ALA A 26 1.62 -6.49 3.09
CA ALA A 26 2.50 -5.90 4.09
C ALA A 26 1.94 -6.19 5.48
N TYR A 27 2.82 -6.22 6.48
CA TYR A 27 2.40 -6.31 7.86
C TYR A 27 1.69 -5.01 8.29
N PHE A 28 0.72 -5.17 9.18
CA PHE A 28 0.04 -4.05 9.82
C PHE A 28 0.76 -3.71 11.12
N PRO A 29 1.06 -2.43 11.41
CA PRO A 29 0.58 -1.21 10.74
C PRO A 29 1.57 -0.58 9.73
N GLU A 30 2.63 -1.27 9.34
CA GLU A 30 3.80 -0.68 8.67
C GLU A 30 3.50 -0.01 7.33
N ALA A 31 2.51 -0.52 6.58
CA ALA A 31 2.07 0.07 5.31
C ALA A 31 0.91 1.07 5.42
N ASN A 32 0.39 1.35 6.63
CA ASN A 32 -0.70 2.32 6.81
C ASN A 32 -0.40 3.71 6.21
N PRO A 33 0.84 4.25 6.26
CA PRO A 33 1.14 5.52 5.62
C PRO A 33 0.92 5.54 4.09
N LEU A 34 0.74 4.39 3.44
CA LEU A 34 0.39 4.31 2.02
C LEU A 34 -1.12 4.44 1.75
N VAL A 35 -1.97 4.29 2.77
CA VAL A 35 -3.43 4.35 2.62
C VAL A 35 -3.86 5.81 2.40
N PRO A 36 -4.56 6.13 1.30
CA PRO A 36 -5.10 7.47 1.08
C PRO A 36 -6.26 7.73 2.03
N ILE A 37 -6.16 8.78 2.85
CA ILE A 37 -7.21 9.12 3.84
C ILE A 37 -8.47 9.68 3.18
N ASP A 38 -8.32 10.30 2.01
CA ASP A 38 -9.42 10.88 1.22
C ASP A 38 -10.14 9.86 0.33
N SER A 39 -9.68 8.60 0.32
CA SER A 39 -10.40 7.50 -0.33
C SER A 39 -11.12 6.69 0.73
N THR A 40 -12.44 6.81 0.79
CA THR A 40 -13.27 6.13 1.80
C THR A 40 -14.33 5.24 1.17
N ALA A 41 -14.71 4.19 1.89
CA ALA A 41 -15.82 3.33 1.50
C ALA A 41 -17.15 4.07 1.65
N LEU A 42 -18.05 3.93 0.66
CA LEU A 42 -19.31 4.67 0.59
C LEU A 42 -20.21 4.51 1.83
N GLU A 43 -20.25 3.31 2.41
CA GLU A 43 -21.15 3.01 3.53
C GLU A 43 -20.55 3.34 4.90
N SER A 44 -19.30 2.96 5.16
CA SER A 44 -18.67 3.09 6.48
C SER A 44 -17.87 4.38 6.67
N ASN A 45 -17.56 5.10 5.59
CA ASN A 45 -16.63 6.22 5.56
C ASN A 45 -15.23 5.90 6.13
N THR A 46 -14.84 4.63 6.19
CA THR A 46 -13.48 4.22 6.60
C THR A 46 -12.54 4.28 5.40
N PRO A 47 -11.25 4.65 5.60
CA PRO A 47 -10.27 4.65 4.52
C PRO A 47 -10.16 3.31 3.78
N THR A 48 -10.01 3.34 2.46
CA THR A 48 -9.88 2.15 1.63
C THR A 48 -8.47 1.55 1.77
N SER A 49 -8.29 0.66 2.74
CA SER A 49 -7.00 0.01 3.04
C SER A 49 -6.73 -1.28 2.26
N LYS A 50 -7.71 -1.77 1.50
CA LYS A 50 -7.58 -2.94 0.62
C LYS A 50 -7.40 -2.51 -0.82
N ALA A 51 -6.61 -3.27 -1.58
CA ALA A 51 -6.36 -3.04 -3.00
C ALA A 51 -5.82 -1.64 -3.34
N VAL A 52 -4.95 -1.10 -2.48
CA VAL A 52 -4.23 0.16 -2.75
C VAL A 52 -3.19 -0.09 -3.85
N GLU A 53 -3.21 0.72 -4.91
CA GLU A 53 -2.21 0.65 -5.99
C GLU A 53 -0.84 1.13 -5.49
N ILE A 54 0.18 0.29 -5.67
CA ILE A 54 1.55 0.56 -5.24
C ILE A 54 2.56 0.23 -6.33
N SER A 55 3.78 0.75 -6.15
CA SER A 55 4.96 0.32 -6.90
C SER A 55 6.03 -0.12 -5.91
N VAL A 56 6.73 -1.20 -6.23
CA VAL A 56 7.86 -1.70 -5.44
C VAL A 56 9.15 -1.38 -6.19
N GLN A 57 10.11 -0.81 -5.49
CA GLN A 57 11.42 -0.45 -6.04
C GLN A 57 12.51 -0.92 -5.07
N ALA A 58 13.67 -1.30 -5.61
CA ALA A 58 14.81 -1.63 -4.77
C ALA A 58 15.26 -0.39 -3.98
N SER A 59 15.55 -0.58 -2.68
CA SER A 59 16.13 0.49 -1.86
C SER A 59 17.51 0.88 -2.38
N SER A 60 17.78 2.19 -2.43
CA SER A 60 19.10 2.75 -2.70
C SER A 60 19.93 3.01 -1.44
N ARG A 61 19.31 2.85 -0.26
CA ARG A 61 20.01 2.74 1.03
C ARG A 61 20.50 1.33 1.26
#